data_AF-A0A9P5NKR1-F1
#
_entry.id   AF-A0A9P5NKR1-F1
#
_cell.length_a   1.000
_cell.length_b   1.000
_cell.length_c   1.000
_cell.angle_alpha   90.00
_cell.angle_beta   90.00
_cell.angle_gamma   90.00
#
_symmetry.space_group_name_H-M   'P 1'
#
loop_
_entity.id
_entity.type
_entity.pdbx_description
1 polymer ?
#
loop_
_entity_poly.entity_id
_entity_poly.type
_entity_poly.pdbx_seq_one_letter_code
_entity_poly.pdbx_strand_id
1 'polypeptide(L)'
;PSSITCGPRPLRNLPPIMFPQLEKLSGDLRVLASFLPSDHTEDLTCALVPQEPIPDAEVQALLQGMRKKLSAVRTFSLQGIILRPGLNSFHGLLDHMEILQLSGLKNNELQKLHLTTQELHLLSDFPSLREVVLSDTNVRPPIIPQEDWHAVVTHLFEECPKLALINVQYKWDWLTKSSTYRRWMRGSTVPVELTSKEVIAERFM
;
A
#
# COMPACT_ATOMS: atom_id res chain seq x y z
N PRO A 1 -59.90 -1.73 13.96
CA PRO A 1 -58.80 -1.03 13.24
C PRO A 1 -57.47 -1.25 13.96
N SER A 2 -56.67 -2.20 13.49
CA SER A 2 -55.38 -2.56 14.10
C SER A 2 -54.26 -1.95 13.25
N SER A 3 -53.51 -1.02 13.82
CA SER A 3 -52.33 -0.42 13.19
C SER A 3 -51.14 -1.37 13.30
N ILE A 4 -50.50 -1.68 12.17
CA ILE A 4 -49.23 -2.40 12.11
C ILE A 4 -48.13 -1.35 12.05
N THR A 5 -47.42 -1.15 13.16
CA THR A 5 -46.19 -0.36 13.17
C THR A 5 -45.02 -1.26 12.74
N CYS A 6 -44.50 -1.03 11.53
CA CYS A 6 -43.20 -1.56 11.13
C CYS A 6 -42.10 -0.73 11.81
N GLY A 7 -41.56 -1.25 12.92
CA GLY A 7 -40.31 -0.74 13.49
C GLY A 7 -39.11 -1.07 12.59
N PRO A 8 -38.01 -0.30 12.65
CA PRO A 8 -36.78 -0.62 11.93
C PRO A 8 -36.28 -1.98 12.39
N ARG A 9 -36.09 -2.92 11.45
CA ARG A 9 -35.50 -4.23 11.76
C ARG A 9 -34.08 -4.00 12.29
N PRO A 10 -33.72 -4.53 13.47
CA PRO A 10 -32.31 -4.60 13.82
C PRO A 10 -31.61 -5.37 12.71
N LEU A 11 -30.53 -4.80 12.16
CA LEU A 11 -29.64 -5.51 11.26
C LEU A 11 -29.23 -6.79 11.99
N ARG A 12 -29.74 -7.93 11.54
CA ARG A 12 -29.32 -9.24 12.05
C ARG A 12 -27.81 -9.25 11.98
N ASN A 13 -27.18 -9.52 13.13
CA ASN A 13 -25.79 -9.95 13.19
C ASN A 13 -25.65 -11.11 12.21
N LEU A 14 -25.14 -10.82 11.01
CA LEU A 14 -24.73 -11.85 10.09
C LEU A 14 -23.66 -12.65 10.84
N PRO A 15 -23.74 -13.99 10.88
CA PRO A 15 -22.67 -14.77 11.46
C PRO A 15 -21.37 -14.35 10.75
N PRO A 16 -20.25 -14.21 11.48
CA PRO A 16 -18.97 -13.91 10.83
C PRO A 16 -18.74 -15.00 9.79
N ILE A 17 -18.85 -14.65 8.52
CA ILE A 17 -18.53 -15.55 7.43
C ILE A 17 -17.03 -15.75 7.54
N MET A 18 -16.62 -16.84 8.19
CA MET A 18 -15.22 -17.18 8.31
C MET A 18 -14.78 -17.69 6.95
N PHE A 19 -13.83 -16.98 6.34
CA PHE A 19 -13.11 -17.44 5.16
C PHE A 19 -11.76 -17.97 5.64
N PRO A 20 -11.66 -19.25 6.06
CA PRO A 20 -10.45 -19.79 6.69
C PRO A 20 -9.22 -19.85 5.76
N GLN A 21 -9.37 -19.52 4.48
CA GLN A 21 -8.30 -19.57 3.47
C GLN A 21 -8.18 -18.26 2.68
N LEU A 22 -8.65 -17.13 3.24
CA LEU A 22 -8.57 -15.86 2.55
C LEU A 22 -7.14 -15.28 2.63
N GLU A 23 -6.29 -15.71 1.71
CA GLU A 23 -4.89 -15.27 1.58
C GLU A 23 -4.78 -13.81 1.10
N LYS A 24 -5.73 -13.37 0.26
CA LYS A 24 -5.76 -12.04 -0.34
C LYS A 24 -7.08 -11.33 -0.10
N LEU A 25 -7.01 -10.09 0.37
CA LEU A 25 -8.17 -9.23 0.57
C LEU A 25 -7.92 -7.82 -0.01
N SER A 26 -8.88 -7.32 -0.79
CA SER A 26 -8.80 -6.02 -1.44
C SER A 26 -10.09 -5.23 -1.29
N GLY A 27 -10.01 -3.95 -0.99
CA GLY A 27 -11.19 -3.08 -0.88
C GLY A 27 -10.96 -1.78 -0.12
N ASP A 28 -12.06 -1.09 0.16
CA ASP A 28 -12.06 0.11 1.01
C ASP A 28 -11.70 -0.24 2.45
N LEU A 29 -10.86 0.57 3.09
CA LEU A 29 -10.35 0.31 4.42
C LEU A 29 -11.45 0.07 5.48
N ARG A 30 -12.58 0.79 5.41
CA ARG A 30 -13.70 0.61 6.35
C ARG A 30 -14.38 -0.74 6.16
N VAL A 31 -14.44 -1.20 4.91
CA VAL A 31 -14.99 -2.51 4.55
C VAL A 31 -14.02 -3.62 4.97
N LEU A 32 -12.72 -3.46 4.69
CA LEU A 32 -11.68 -4.41 5.06
C LEU A 32 -11.71 -4.75 6.55
N ALA A 33 -11.94 -3.77 7.42
CA ALA A 33 -12.01 -4.00 8.86
C ALA A 33 -13.09 -5.00 9.29
N SER A 34 -14.19 -5.05 8.53
CA SER A 34 -15.30 -5.97 8.80
C SER A 34 -15.03 -7.39 8.31
N PHE A 35 -14.14 -7.56 7.32
CA PHE A 35 -13.92 -8.84 6.64
C PHE A 35 -12.55 -9.47 6.87
N LEU A 36 -11.57 -8.73 7.40
CA LEU A 36 -10.24 -9.25 7.66
C LEU A 36 -10.34 -10.40 8.68
N PRO A 37 -10.11 -11.67 8.29
CA PRO A 37 -10.00 -12.76 9.23
C PRO A 37 -8.73 -12.57 10.07
N SER A 38 -8.71 -13.09 11.29
CA SER A 38 -7.66 -12.77 12.26
C SER A 38 -6.28 -13.30 11.89
N ASP A 39 -6.19 -14.39 11.10
CA ASP A 39 -4.98 -15.22 11.16
C ASP A 39 -4.44 -15.70 9.79
N HIS A 40 -5.04 -15.31 8.66
CA HIS A 40 -4.71 -15.92 7.36
C HIS A 40 -4.50 -14.96 6.17
N THR A 41 -4.80 -13.66 6.31
CA THR A 41 -4.65 -12.73 5.19
C THR A 41 -3.22 -12.21 5.12
N GLU A 42 -2.47 -12.69 4.13
CA GLU A 42 -1.08 -12.30 3.90
C GLU A 42 -0.94 -11.14 2.90
N ASP A 43 -1.88 -11.00 1.95
CA ASP A 43 -1.93 -9.91 0.96
C ASP A 43 -3.14 -9.01 1.20
N LEU A 44 -2.88 -7.79 1.67
CA LEU A 44 -3.90 -6.78 1.94
C LEU A 44 -3.75 -5.61 0.98
N THR A 45 -4.80 -5.33 0.21
CA THR A 45 -4.87 -4.18 -0.71
C THR A 45 -5.94 -3.19 -0.23
N CYS A 46 -5.49 -2.04 0.28
CA CYS A 46 -6.33 -0.92 0.67
C CYS A 46 -6.53 0.02 -0.52
N ALA A 47 -7.69 -0.04 -1.16
CA ALA A 47 -8.08 0.87 -2.23
C ALA A 47 -8.98 1.97 -1.67
N LEU A 48 -8.49 3.21 -1.65
CA LEU A 48 -9.29 4.34 -1.18
C LEU A 48 -10.15 4.90 -2.30
N VAL A 49 -11.46 4.94 -2.04
CA VAL A 49 -12.44 5.47 -2.97
C VAL A 49 -12.46 7.00 -2.86
N PRO A 50 -12.62 7.76 -3.97
CA PRO A 50 -12.32 9.20 -4.03
C PRO A 50 -13.24 10.14 -3.23
N GLN A 51 -14.20 9.63 -2.45
CA GLN A 51 -15.31 10.47 -2.01
C GLN A 51 -15.00 11.35 -0.81
N GLU A 52 -13.98 11.07 0.00
CA GLU A 52 -13.49 12.00 1.05
C GLU A 52 -12.14 11.51 1.63
N PRO A 53 -11.15 12.40 1.89
CA PRO A 53 -9.98 12.02 2.65
C PRO A 53 -10.37 11.65 4.08
N ILE A 54 -10.02 10.44 4.51
CA ILE A 54 -10.14 10.03 5.90
C ILE A 54 -8.94 10.65 6.66
N PRO A 55 -9.17 11.42 7.74
CA PRO A 55 -8.08 11.97 8.55
C PRO A 55 -7.15 10.86 9.06
N ASP A 56 -5.83 11.10 9.09
CA ASP A 56 -4.83 10.11 9.51
C ASP A 56 -5.11 9.53 10.91
N ALA A 57 -5.69 10.33 11.82
CA ALA A 57 -6.08 9.90 13.16
C ALA A 57 -7.24 8.88 13.15
N GLU A 58 -8.23 9.07 12.28
CA GLU A 58 -9.33 8.12 12.11
C GLU A 58 -8.85 6.82 11.45
N VAL A 59 -7.97 6.94 10.44
CA VAL A 59 -7.30 5.80 9.81
C VAL A 59 -6.54 5.01 10.88
N GLN A 60 -5.74 5.68 11.71
CA GLN A 60 -4.97 5.05 12.76
C GLN A 60 -5.87 4.36 13.79
N ALA A 61 -6.94 5.01 14.25
CA ALA A 61 -7.88 4.41 15.20
C ALA A 61 -8.51 3.12 14.66
N LEU A 62 -8.91 3.13 13.39
CA LEU A 62 -9.49 1.97 12.72
C LEU A 62 -8.46 0.84 12.54
N LEU A 63 -7.23 1.17 12.14
CA LEU A 63 -6.13 0.20 12.00
C LEU A 63 -5.71 -0.40 13.36
N GLN A 64 -5.71 0.39 14.44
CA GLN A 64 -5.42 -0.10 15.79
C GLN A 64 -6.44 -1.16 16.24
N GLY A 65 -7.71 -0.99 15.89
CA GLY A 65 -8.75 -2.00 16.11
C GLY A 65 -8.50 -3.33 15.37
N MET A 66 -7.65 -3.31 14.34
CA MET A 66 -7.27 -4.48 13.54
C MET A 66 -5.86 -4.98 13.83
N ARG A 67 -5.12 -4.41 14.79
CA ARG A 67 -3.68 -4.67 14.99
C ARG A 67 -3.32 -6.14 14.99
N LYS A 68 -4.07 -6.98 15.72
CA LYS A 68 -3.83 -8.44 15.76
C LYS A 68 -3.95 -9.07 14.37
N LYS A 69 -4.94 -8.66 13.59
CA LYS A 69 -5.21 -9.18 12.25
C LYS A 69 -4.15 -8.74 11.23
N LEU A 70 -3.63 -7.53 11.39
CA LEU A 70 -2.56 -6.99 10.54
C LEU A 70 -1.20 -7.69 10.76
N SER A 71 -1.03 -8.44 11.85
CA SER A 71 0.22 -9.15 12.14
C SER A 71 0.53 -10.29 11.15
N ALA A 72 -0.49 -10.82 10.46
CA ALA A 72 -0.32 -11.84 9.42
C ALA A 72 0.04 -11.25 8.05
N VAL A 73 -0.12 -9.93 7.85
CA VAL A 73 0.08 -9.28 6.56
C VAL A 73 1.57 -9.26 6.20
N ARG A 74 1.90 -9.88 5.06
CA ARG A 74 3.25 -9.89 4.45
C ARG A 74 3.34 -8.91 3.30
N THR A 75 2.26 -8.77 2.53
CA THR A 75 2.16 -7.84 1.41
C THR A 75 1.08 -6.82 1.70
N PHE A 76 1.45 -5.55 1.72
CA PHE A 76 0.52 -4.45 1.88
C PHE A 76 0.54 -3.55 0.65
N SER A 77 -0.62 -3.33 0.05
CA SER A 77 -0.78 -2.43 -1.08
C SER A 77 -1.69 -1.28 -0.69
N LEU A 78 -1.16 -0.07 -0.69
CA LEU A 78 -1.92 1.15 -0.47
C LEU A 78 -2.17 1.83 -1.82
N GLN A 79 -3.43 1.89 -2.23
CA GLN A 79 -3.86 2.45 -3.51
C GLN A 79 -4.76 3.68 -3.31
N GLY A 80 -4.39 4.81 -3.92
CA GLY A 80 -5.21 6.03 -3.85
C GLY A 80 -5.09 6.89 -5.11
N ILE A 81 -6.13 6.93 -5.94
CA ILE A 81 -6.13 7.65 -7.23
C ILE A 81 -5.84 9.16 -7.06
N ILE A 82 -6.29 9.74 -5.94
CA ILE A 82 -6.20 11.18 -5.66
C ILE A 82 -5.57 11.44 -4.29
N LEU A 83 -5.98 10.70 -3.25
CA LEU A 83 -5.51 10.85 -1.88
C LEU A 83 -5.25 9.48 -1.25
N ARG A 84 -4.15 9.38 -0.49
CA ARG A 84 -3.85 8.25 0.40
C ARG A 84 -3.38 8.75 1.77
N PRO A 85 -3.57 7.97 2.86
CA PRO A 85 -3.08 8.31 4.18
C PRO A 85 -1.56 8.19 4.17
N GLY A 86 -0.89 8.93 5.03
CA GLY A 86 0.56 8.81 5.17
C GLY A 86 0.96 7.47 5.77
N LEU A 87 2.20 7.03 5.51
CA LEU A 87 2.74 5.82 6.15
C LEU A 87 2.72 5.87 7.68
N ASN A 88 2.77 7.07 8.27
CA ASN A 88 2.69 7.28 9.72
C ASN A 88 1.42 6.67 10.35
N SER A 89 0.30 6.62 9.61
CA SER A 89 -0.94 5.99 10.09
C SER A 89 -0.80 4.49 10.33
N PHE A 90 0.21 3.85 9.72
CA PHE A 90 0.46 2.40 9.79
C PHE A 90 1.62 2.02 10.73
N HIS A 91 2.23 3.01 11.38
CA HIS A 91 3.37 2.80 12.27
C HIS A 91 3.01 1.83 13.43
N GLY A 92 3.83 0.79 13.61
CA GLY A 92 3.65 -0.23 14.65
C GLY A 92 2.47 -1.21 14.43
N LEU A 93 1.91 -1.23 13.21
CA LEU A 93 0.77 -2.08 12.84
C LEU A 93 1.11 -3.13 11.78
N LEU A 94 2.18 -2.92 11.02
CA LEU A 94 2.63 -3.77 9.91
C LEU A 94 4.06 -4.29 10.14
N ASP A 95 4.40 -4.64 11.38
CA ASP A 95 5.77 -5.04 11.80
C ASP A 95 6.31 -6.26 11.03
N HIS A 96 5.39 -7.05 10.48
CA HIS A 96 5.59 -8.30 9.78
C HIS A 96 5.52 -8.18 8.25
N MET A 97 5.23 -6.98 7.75
CA MET A 97 5.15 -6.68 6.32
C MET A 97 6.53 -6.79 5.68
N GLU A 98 6.61 -7.56 4.61
CA GLU A 98 7.79 -7.74 3.79
C GLU A 98 7.74 -6.89 2.51
N ILE A 99 6.54 -6.71 1.94
CA ILE A 99 6.35 -6.05 0.66
C ILE A 99 5.38 -4.89 0.83
N LEU A 100 5.83 -3.68 0.51
CA LEU A 100 5.00 -2.48 0.49
C LEU A 100 4.80 -2.00 -0.95
N GLN A 101 3.55 -1.89 -1.38
CA GLN A 101 3.19 -1.31 -2.67
C GLN A 101 2.45 0.00 -2.44
N LEU A 102 3.03 1.09 -2.92
CA LEU A 102 2.42 2.42 -2.90
C LEU A 102 2.01 2.77 -4.32
N SER A 103 0.71 2.99 -4.50
CA SER A 103 0.16 3.45 -5.76
C SER A 103 -0.72 4.66 -5.55
N GLY A 104 -0.62 5.58 -6.50
CA GLY A 104 -1.44 6.78 -6.46
C GLY A 104 -0.90 7.78 -5.45
N LEU A 105 -0.37 8.83 -6.04
CA LEU A 105 0.36 9.87 -5.37
C LEU A 105 -0.61 11.11 -5.35
N LYS A 106 -0.69 11.85 -4.22
CA LYS A 106 -1.46 13.10 -3.91
C LYS A 106 -1.52 14.20 -4.99
N ASN A 107 -2.30 14.03 -6.04
CA ASN A 107 -2.38 15.05 -7.07
C ASN A 107 -3.35 16.17 -6.64
N ASN A 108 -2.84 17.25 -6.03
CA ASN A 108 -3.16 18.65 -6.37
C ASN A 108 -2.76 19.64 -5.26
N GLU A 109 -1.64 20.31 -5.48
CA GLU A 109 -1.48 21.78 -5.61
C GLU A 109 -0.21 21.93 -6.47
N LEU A 110 -0.38 21.77 -7.79
CA LEU A 110 0.53 22.09 -8.89
C LEU A 110 2.00 21.63 -8.94
N GLN A 111 2.62 21.00 -7.94
CA GLN A 111 4.02 20.55 -8.15
C GLN A 111 4.63 19.52 -7.19
N LYS A 112 4.01 19.12 -6.10
CA LYS A 112 4.78 18.54 -4.99
C LYS A 112 4.11 17.36 -4.35
N LEU A 113 3.92 16.38 -5.21
CA LEU A 113 3.58 15.04 -4.83
C LEU A 113 4.84 14.27 -4.44
N HIS A 114 5.42 14.70 -3.34
CA HIS A 114 6.55 13.99 -2.81
C HIS A 114 6.00 12.77 -2.07
N LEU A 115 6.49 11.58 -2.39
CA LEU A 115 7.13 10.83 -1.31
C LEU A 115 8.17 11.79 -0.75
N THR A 116 7.77 12.56 0.27
CA THR A 116 8.72 13.44 0.93
C THR A 116 9.84 12.56 1.42
N THR A 117 11.07 13.07 1.46
CA THR A 117 12.17 12.36 2.14
C THR A 117 11.69 11.87 3.51
N GLN A 118 10.83 12.64 4.19
CA GLN A 118 10.10 12.24 5.40
C GLN A 118 9.27 10.95 5.26
N GLU A 119 8.38 10.81 4.26
CA GLU A 119 7.60 9.58 4.09
C GLU A 119 8.50 8.39 3.73
N LEU A 120 9.59 8.62 2.99
CA LEU A 120 10.60 7.62 2.72
C LEU A 120 11.36 7.19 3.98
N HIS A 121 11.66 8.11 4.89
CA HIS A 121 12.27 7.76 6.18
C HIS A 121 11.36 6.86 7.03
N LEU A 122 10.04 7.01 6.94
CA LEU A 122 9.10 6.13 7.64
C LEU A 122 9.17 4.66 7.16
N LEU A 123 9.82 4.38 6.02
CA LEU A 123 10.05 3.00 5.59
C LEU A 123 10.96 2.24 6.57
N SER A 124 11.84 2.95 7.28
CA SER A 124 12.72 2.36 8.31
C SER A 124 11.95 1.84 9.53
N ASP A 125 10.72 2.30 9.74
CA ASP A 125 9.86 1.86 10.84
C ASP A 125 9.26 0.45 10.62
N PHE A 126 9.43 -0.14 9.43
CA PHE A 126 8.93 -1.47 9.10
C PHE A 126 10.08 -2.49 9.12
N PRO A 127 10.32 -3.19 10.25
CA PRO A 127 11.54 -3.95 10.49
C PRO A 127 11.66 -5.23 9.65
N SER A 128 10.61 -5.64 8.94
CA SER A 128 10.59 -6.82 8.06
C SER A 128 10.58 -6.46 6.58
N LEU A 129 10.55 -5.16 6.25
CA LEU A 129 10.41 -4.67 4.88
C LEU A 129 11.61 -5.08 4.03
N ARG A 130 11.34 -5.86 2.98
CA ARG A 130 12.33 -6.36 2.01
C ARG A 130 12.15 -5.77 0.62
N GLU A 131 10.93 -5.36 0.26
CA GLU A 131 10.61 -4.82 -1.06
C GLU A 131 9.68 -3.63 -0.97
N VAL A 132 10.02 -2.57 -1.69
CA VAL A 132 9.16 -1.40 -1.90
C VAL A 132 8.84 -1.26 -3.39
N VAL A 133 7.58 -1.02 -3.70
CA VAL A 133 7.09 -0.83 -5.07
C VAL A 133 6.34 0.49 -5.12
N LEU A 134 6.86 1.41 -5.91
CA LEU A 134 6.32 2.75 -6.09
C LEU A 134 5.72 2.85 -7.49
N SER A 135 4.44 3.19 -7.57
CA SER A 135 3.72 3.33 -8.83
C SER A 135 2.86 4.60 -8.84
N ASP A 136 2.75 5.21 -10.00
CA ASP A 136 1.87 6.36 -10.25
C ASP A 136 0.88 6.01 -11.36
N THR A 137 -0.39 6.24 -11.09
CA THR A 137 -1.47 6.09 -12.08
C THR A 137 -1.47 7.22 -13.11
N ASN A 138 -0.85 8.36 -12.79
CA ASN A 138 -0.76 9.54 -13.64
C ASN A 138 0.66 9.66 -14.22
N VAL A 139 0.98 8.88 -15.25
CA VAL A 139 2.35 8.85 -15.79
C VAL A 139 2.70 10.12 -16.54
N ARG A 140 3.25 11.08 -15.77
CA ARG A 140 4.25 12.05 -16.21
C ARG A 140 5.62 11.50 -15.76
N PRO A 141 6.75 11.92 -16.39
CA PRO A 141 8.08 11.49 -15.95
C PRO A 141 8.24 11.67 -14.43
N PRO A 142 9.00 10.81 -13.75
CA PRO A 142 9.15 10.87 -12.29
C PRO A 142 9.60 12.28 -11.87
N ILE A 143 8.92 12.83 -10.85
CA ILE A 143 9.13 14.22 -10.37
C ILE A 143 10.50 14.37 -9.71
N ILE A 144 11.05 13.29 -9.15
CA ILE A 144 12.46 13.23 -8.73
C ILE A 144 13.28 13.03 -10.02
N PRO A 145 14.16 13.99 -10.37
CA PRO A 145 15.10 13.83 -11.48
C PRO A 145 15.79 12.47 -11.38
N GLN A 146 16.03 11.83 -12.51
CA GLN A 146 16.70 10.52 -12.55
C GLN A 146 18.01 10.52 -11.75
N GLU A 147 18.68 11.66 -11.67
CA GLU A 147 19.94 11.91 -10.95
C GLU A 147 19.77 11.82 -9.42
N ASP A 148 18.60 12.18 -8.88
CA ASP A 148 18.33 12.21 -7.44
C ASP A 148 17.86 10.85 -6.89
N TRP A 149 17.34 9.96 -7.76
CA TRP A 149 16.89 8.63 -7.34
C TRP A 149 18.01 7.76 -6.79
N HIS A 150 19.23 7.91 -7.31
CA HIS A 150 20.36 7.12 -6.81
C HIS A 150 20.66 7.45 -5.34
N ALA A 151 20.65 8.74 -4.97
CA ALA A 151 20.86 9.18 -3.60
C ALA A 151 19.74 8.69 -2.68
N VAL A 152 18.48 8.82 -3.11
CA VAL A 152 17.31 8.35 -2.36
C VAL A 152 17.36 6.84 -2.13
N VAL A 153 17.64 6.05 -3.16
CA VAL A 153 17.73 4.59 -3.07
C VAL A 153 18.87 4.17 -2.15
N THR A 154 20.03 4.82 -2.27
CA THR A 154 21.19 4.54 -1.42
C THR A 154 20.85 4.79 0.04
N HIS A 155 20.27 5.95 0.33
CA HIS A 155 19.80 6.32 1.67
C HIS A 155 18.80 5.29 2.24
N LEU A 156 17.83 4.86 1.43
CA LEU A 156 16.86 3.85 1.86
C LEU A 156 17.49 2.50 2.17
N PHE A 157 18.47 2.06 1.39
CA PHE A 157 19.20 0.83 1.70
C PHE A 157 20.03 0.95 2.97
N GLU A 158 20.55 2.13 3.29
CA GLU A 158 21.29 2.38 4.54
C GLU A 158 20.36 2.35 5.76
N GLU A 159 19.21 3.02 5.71
CA GLU A 159 18.25 3.10 6.82
C GLU A 159 17.44 1.81 7.03
N CYS A 160 17.16 1.06 5.96
CA CYS A 160 16.31 -0.12 6.01
C CYS A 160 17.14 -1.38 5.78
N PRO A 161 17.79 -1.99 6.79
CA PRO A 161 18.82 -3.03 6.59
C PRO A 161 18.31 -4.30 5.89
N LYS A 162 17.01 -4.63 6.02
CA LYS A 162 16.38 -5.77 5.35
C LYS A 162 15.87 -5.46 3.95
N LEU A 163 15.79 -4.19 3.56
CA LEU A 163 15.31 -3.77 2.24
C LEU A 163 16.28 -4.30 1.20
N ALA A 164 15.81 -5.20 0.33
CA ALA A 164 16.60 -5.82 -0.72
C ALA A 164 16.28 -5.20 -2.09
N LEU A 165 15.03 -4.82 -2.31
CA LEU A 165 14.50 -4.40 -3.60
C LEU A 165 13.72 -3.09 -3.51
N ILE A 166 13.97 -2.19 -4.45
CA ILE A 166 13.16 -0.99 -4.67
C ILE A 166 12.76 -0.96 -6.14
N ASN A 167 11.45 -0.99 -6.41
CA ASN A 167 10.88 -0.91 -7.73
C ASN A 167 10.19 0.45 -7.89
N VAL A 168 10.56 1.22 -8.90
CA VAL A 168 9.91 2.50 -9.20
C VAL A 168 9.37 2.46 -10.61
N GLN A 169 8.07 2.71 -10.77
CA GLN A 169 7.47 2.83 -12.09
C GLN A 169 8.12 3.98 -12.85
N TYR A 170 8.70 3.65 -14.00
CA TYR A 170 9.44 4.58 -14.84
C TYR A 170 8.63 5.01 -16.06
N LYS A 171 7.83 4.10 -16.62
CA LYS A 171 7.07 4.33 -17.85
C LYS A 171 5.72 3.62 -17.82
N TRP A 172 4.73 4.22 -18.45
CA TRP A 172 3.45 3.59 -18.79
C TRP A 172 3.27 3.67 -20.30
N ASP A 173 3.07 2.51 -20.89
CA ASP A 173 2.71 2.39 -22.29
C ASP A 173 1.19 2.25 -22.39
N TRP A 174 0.54 3.31 -22.87
CA TRP A 174 -0.91 3.39 -23.05
C TRP A 174 -1.41 2.46 -24.16
N LEU A 175 -0.57 2.09 -25.12
CA LEU A 175 -0.93 1.18 -26.21
C LEU A 175 -1.00 -0.26 -25.71
N THR A 176 0.00 -0.69 -24.95
CA THR A 176 0.07 -2.05 -24.39
C THR A 176 -0.58 -2.17 -23.01
N LYS A 177 -1.03 -1.05 -22.43
CA LYS A 177 -1.52 -0.95 -21.04
C LYS A 177 -0.55 -1.60 -20.05
N SER A 178 0.74 -1.34 -20.24
CA SER A 178 1.80 -1.96 -19.46
C SER A 178 2.69 -0.92 -18.79
N SER A 179 3.18 -1.26 -17.59
CA SER A 179 4.14 -0.43 -16.86
C SER A 179 5.53 -1.03 -17.02
N THR A 180 6.53 -0.16 -17.19
CA THR A 180 7.95 -0.49 -17.02
C THR A 180 8.41 0.11 -15.70
N TYR A 181 9.18 -0.66 -14.96
CA TYR A 181 9.79 -0.33 -13.69
C TYR A 181 11.30 -0.29 -13.82
N ARG A 182 11.93 0.56 -13.02
CA ARG A 182 13.34 0.43 -12.68
C ARG A 182 13.45 -0.22 -11.32
N ARG A 183 14.26 -1.27 -11.25
CA ARG A 183 14.54 -1.99 -10.01
C ARG A 183 15.96 -1.74 -9.58
N TRP A 184 16.12 -1.31 -8.34
CA TRP A 184 17.39 -1.31 -7.64
C TRP A 184 17.45 -2.51 -6.70
N MET A 185 18.60 -3.17 -6.71
CA MET A 185 18.93 -4.26 -5.80
C MET A 185 19.99 -3.77 -4.84
N ARG A 186 19.89 -4.15 -3.56
CA ARG A 186 20.93 -3.83 -2.57
C ARG A 186 22.31 -4.27 -3.08
N GLY A 187 23.27 -3.35 -3.03
CA GLY A 187 24.63 -3.58 -3.53
C GLY A 187 24.82 -3.39 -5.03
N SER A 188 23.74 -3.16 -5.80
CA SER A 188 23.84 -2.75 -7.20
C SER A 188 23.86 -1.22 -7.33
N THR A 189 24.72 -0.72 -8.20
CA THR A 189 24.79 0.72 -8.54
C THR A 189 23.89 1.09 -9.71
N VAL A 190 23.48 0.11 -10.53
CA VAL A 190 22.70 0.33 -11.76
C VAL A 190 21.34 -0.36 -11.63
N PRO A 191 20.23 0.33 -11.94
CA PRO A 191 18.92 -0.30 -11.97
C PRO A 191 18.72 -1.17 -13.20
N VAL A 192 17.92 -2.22 -13.06
CA VAL A 192 17.44 -3.03 -14.19
C VAL A 192 16.03 -2.60 -14.58
N GLU A 193 15.72 -2.61 -15.88
CA GLU A 193 14.37 -2.31 -16.35
C GLU A 193 13.55 -3.60 -16.47
N LEU A 194 12.36 -3.58 -15.89
CA LEU A 194 11.45 -4.72 -15.81
C LEU A 194 10.03 -4.31 -16.18
N THR A 195 9.26 -5.20 -16.76
CA THR A 195 7.81 -5.07 -16.94
C THR A 195 7.08 -5.30 -15.63
N SER A 196 5.82 -4.83 -15.54
CA SER A 196 4.95 -5.13 -14.39
C SER A 196 4.81 -6.62 -14.11
N LYS A 197 4.82 -7.46 -15.16
CA LYS A 197 4.71 -8.92 -15.03
C LYS A 197 5.95 -9.51 -14.36
N GLU A 198 7.15 -9.07 -14.75
CA GLU A 198 8.41 -9.52 -14.15
C GLU A 198 8.51 -9.07 -12.69
N VAL A 199 8.10 -7.83 -12.38
CA VAL A 199 8.05 -7.33 -10.99
C VAL A 199 7.17 -8.21 -10.11
N ILE A 200 6.03 -8.69 -10.60
CA ILE A 200 5.12 -9.56 -9.84
C ILE A 200 5.65 -11.00 -9.76
N ALA A 201 6.16 -11.55 -10.86
CA ALA A 201 6.60 -12.94 -10.95
C ALA A 201 7.77 -13.25 -10.01
N GLU A 202 8.71 -12.32 -9.88
CA GLU A 202 9.93 -12.51 -9.07
C GLU A 202 9.69 -12.34 -7.55
N ARG A 203 8.47 -12.03 -7.11
CA ARG A 203 8.14 -11.93 -5.67
C ARG A 203 8.04 -13.29 -4.97
N PHE A 204 7.81 -14.35 -5.76
CA PHE A 204 7.49 -15.70 -5.31
C PHE A 204 8.60 -16.72 -5.61
N MET A 205 9.77 -16.27 -6.05
CA MET A 205 10.97 -17.09 -6.24
C MET A 205 11.89 -17.00 -5.03
#